data_AF-A0A1G7NAC8-F1
#
_entry.id   AF-A0A1G7NAC8-F1
#
_cell.length_a   1.000
_cell.length_b   1.000
_cell.length_c   1.000
_cell.angle_alpha   90.00
_cell.angle_beta   90.00
_cell.angle_gamma   90.00
#
_symmetry.space_group_name_H-M   'P 1'
#
loop_
_entity.id
_entity.type
_entity.pdbx_description
1 polymer ?
#
loop_
_entity_poly.entity_id
_entity_poly.type
_entity_poly.pdbx_seq_one_letter_code
_entity_poly.pdbx_strand_id
1 'polypeptide(L)'
;QYSTGGRTVLGRISKRGSRYLRMLFVQAAKVILMRANRWAGFSFGDWLSRASERMNRNKLAVAPANKLARMAWSILRHRTAFDAPRDEVVAGI
;
A
#
# COMPACT_ATOMS: atom_id res chain seq x y z
N GLN A 1 -10.13 0.89 -24.12
CA GLN A 1 -10.69 1.73 -23.06
C GLN A 1 -11.94 1.01 -22.58
N TYR A 2 -12.08 0.69 -21.30
CA TYR A 2 -13.32 0.13 -20.74
C TYR A 2 -13.59 0.85 -19.42
N SER A 3 -14.48 1.84 -19.50
CA SER A 3 -15.11 2.48 -18.36
C SER A 3 -16.55 2.00 -18.38
N THR A 4 -16.90 1.06 -17.51
CA THR A 4 -18.28 0.59 -17.37
C THR A 4 -18.87 1.18 -16.09
N GLY A 5 -19.75 2.17 -16.28
CA GLY A 5 -20.92 2.37 -15.42
C GLY A 5 -20.72 3.07 -14.07
N GLY A 6 -20.09 4.24 -14.03
CA GLY A 6 -20.30 5.24 -12.96
C GLY A 6 -19.90 4.85 -11.53
N ARG A 7 -19.36 3.65 -11.30
CA ARG A 7 -18.82 3.20 -10.01
C ARG A 7 -17.31 3.11 -10.11
N THR A 8 -16.61 3.86 -9.28
CA THR A 8 -15.17 3.72 -9.08
C THR A 8 -14.90 2.42 -8.32
N VAL A 9 -15.00 1.29 -9.02
CA VAL A 9 -14.62 -0.01 -8.48
C VAL A 9 -13.10 -0.06 -8.40
N LEU A 10 -12.61 -0.41 -7.22
CA LEU A 10 -11.20 -0.58 -6.97
C LEU A 10 -10.63 -1.77 -7.73
N GLY A 11 -10.08 -1.48 -8.91
CA GLY A 11 -9.41 -2.47 -9.74
C GLY A 11 -8.15 -3.05 -9.09
N ARG A 12 -7.74 -4.23 -9.56
CA ARG A 12 -6.43 -4.83 -9.25
C ARG A 12 -5.30 -3.93 -9.80
N ILE A 13 -4.08 -4.03 -9.26
CA ILE A 13 -2.89 -3.44 -9.90
C ILE A 13 -2.86 -3.93 -11.36
N SER A 14 -3.17 -3.05 -12.31
CA SER A 14 -3.50 -3.46 -13.67
C SER A 14 -2.29 -4.14 -14.30
N LYS A 15 -2.50 -5.25 -15.04
CA LYS A 15 -1.44 -5.85 -15.87
C LYS A 15 -0.91 -4.86 -16.93
N ARG A 16 -1.72 -3.85 -17.29
CA ARG A 16 -1.45 -2.78 -18.26
C ARG A 16 -0.59 -1.62 -17.72
N GLY A 17 -0.24 -1.58 -16.43
CA GLY A 17 0.72 -0.62 -15.87
C GLY A 17 2.17 -1.13 -15.91
N SER A 18 3.13 -0.29 -15.52
CA SER A 18 4.56 -0.65 -15.48
C SER A 18 4.82 -1.88 -14.59
N ARG A 19 5.43 -2.91 -15.19
CA ARG A 19 5.88 -4.12 -14.47
C ARG A 19 6.89 -3.77 -13.37
N TYR A 20 7.75 -2.79 -13.63
CA TYR A 20 8.78 -2.36 -12.70
C TYR A 20 8.18 -1.71 -11.44
N LEU A 21 7.21 -0.81 -11.60
CA LEU A 21 6.53 -0.22 -10.45
C LEU A 21 5.80 -1.26 -9.60
N ARG A 22 5.10 -2.22 -10.25
CA ARG A 22 4.47 -3.33 -9.52
C ARG A 22 5.49 -4.14 -8.73
N MET A 23 6.65 -4.43 -9.32
CA MET A 23 7.74 -5.12 -8.63
C MET A 23 8.20 -4.33 -7.40
N LEU A 24 8.46 -3.03 -7.54
CA LEU A 24 8.88 -2.18 -6.43
C LEU A 24 7.87 -2.17 -5.27
N PHE A 25 6.57 -2.02 -5.56
CA PHE A 25 5.55 -2.06 -4.52
C PHE A 25 5.48 -3.42 -3.80
N VAL A 26 5.64 -4.52 -4.53
CA VAL A 26 5.67 -5.86 -3.93
C VAL A 26 6.93 -6.07 -3.09
N GLN A 27 8.09 -5.58 -3.54
CA GLN A 27 9.33 -5.65 -2.75
C GLN A 27 9.22 -4.82 -1.46
N ALA A 28 8.70 -3.59 -1.55
CA ALA A 28 8.42 -2.77 -0.38
C ALA A 28 7.47 -3.47 0.60
N ALA A 29 6.38 -4.08 0.09
CA ALA A 29 5.46 -4.85 0.91
C ALA A 29 6.15 -6.05 1.59
N LYS A 30 7.05 -6.77 0.89
CA LYS A 30 7.83 -7.86 1.49
C LYS A 30 8.71 -7.37 2.64
N VAL A 31 9.35 -6.20 2.50
CA VAL A 31 10.15 -5.59 3.57
C VAL A 31 9.28 -5.25 4.79
N ILE A 32 8.07 -4.71 4.57
CA ILE A 32 7.10 -4.47 5.65
C ILE A 32 6.73 -5.78 6.34
N LEU A 33 6.48 -6.85 5.57
CA LEU A 33 6.16 -8.16 6.12
C LEU A 33 7.33 -8.83 6.86
N MET A 34 8.58 -8.47 6.56
CA MET A 34 9.74 -8.95 7.32
C MET A 34 9.86 -8.30 8.69
N ARG A 35 9.28 -7.10 8.89
CA ARG A 35 9.37 -6.32 10.12
C ARG A 35 8.07 -6.34 10.89
N ALA A 36 7.66 -7.53 11.36
CA ALA A 36 6.42 -7.75 12.11
C ALA A 36 6.32 -6.88 13.38
N ASN A 37 7.45 -6.63 14.04
CA ASN A 37 7.53 -5.74 15.20
C ASN A 37 7.07 -4.29 14.92
N ARG A 38 7.12 -3.84 13.66
CA ARG A 38 6.68 -2.49 13.26
C ARG A 38 5.20 -2.44 12.86
N TRP A 39 4.49 -3.56 12.85
CA TRP A 39 3.10 -3.59 12.37
C TRP A 39 2.17 -2.75 13.24
N ALA A 40 2.40 -2.68 14.55
CA ALA A 40 1.63 -1.83 15.46
C ALA A 40 1.68 -0.34 15.11
N GLY A 41 2.72 0.12 14.40
CA GLY A 41 2.85 1.51 13.95
C GLY A 41 2.09 1.83 12.67
N PHE A 42 1.46 0.85 12.01
CA PHE A 42 0.66 1.07 10.81
C PHE A 42 -0.83 0.98 11.09
N SER A 43 -1.63 1.83 10.44
CA SER A 43 -3.10 1.78 10.52
C SER A 43 -3.72 0.46 10.03
N PHE A 44 -2.95 -0.38 9.35
CA PHE A 44 -3.35 -1.71 8.87
C PHE A 44 -2.58 -2.85 9.55
N GLY A 45 -1.93 -2.58 10.68
CA GLY A 45 -1.13 -3.56 11.44
C GLY A 45 -1.93 -4.74 11.97
N ASP A 46 -3.06 -4.47 12.63
CA ASP A 46 -3.94 -5.53 13.15
C ASP A 46 -4.45 -6.44 12.03
N TRP A 47 -4.80 -5.84 10.89
CA TRP A 47 -5.20 -6.59 9.70
C TRP A 47 -4.06 -7.48 9.18
N LEU A 48 -2.81 -7.00 9.19
CA LEU A 48 -1.64 -7.79 8.78
C LEU A 48 -1.45 -9.00 9.68
N SER A 49 -1.57 -8.85 11.01
CA SER A 49 -1.48 -9.95 11.98
C SER A 49 -2.50 -11.03 11.66
N ARG A 50 -3.78 -10.66 11.60
CA ARG A 50 -4.90 -11.58 11.30
C ARG A 50 -4.85 -12.18 9.90
N ALA A 51 -4.28 -11.47 8.94
CA ALA A 51 -4.14 -11.96 7.56
C ALA A 51 -2.95 -12.92 7.43
N SER A 52 -1.89 -12.72 8.22
CA SER A 52 -0.69 -13.57 8.18
C SER A 52 -0.95 -15.00 8.65
N GLU A 53 -1.90 -15.18 9.57
CA GLU A 53 -2.35 -16.49 10.06
C GLU A 53 -3.12 -17.30 9.01
N ARG A 54 -3.82 -16.61 8.09
CA ARG A 54 -4.76 -17.23 7.15
C ARG A 54 -4.26 -17.32 5.72
N MET A 55 -3.24 -16.52 5.36
CA MET A 55 -2.81 -16.35 3.98
C MET A 55 -1.31 -16.62 3.82
N ASN A 56 -0.95 -17.24 2.71
CA ASN A 56 0.46 -17.37 2.34
C ASN A 56 1.11 -15.99 2.14
N ARG A 57 2.42 -15.92 2.40
CA ARG A 57 3.19 -14.67 2.42
C ARG A 57 3.16 -13.90 1.09
N ASN A 58 3.07 -14.59 -0.03
CA ASN A 58 3.00 -13.97 -1.36
C ASN A 58 1.65 -13.28 -1.58
N LYS A 59 0.53 -13.91 -1.22
CA LYS A 59 -0.81 -13.29 -1.26
C LYS A 59 -0.88 -12.12 -0.28
N LEU A 60 -0.33 -12.30 0.92
CA LEU A 60 -0.27 -11.26 1.94
C LEU A 60 0.49 -10.02 1.44
N ALA A 61 1.58 -10.17 0.69
CA ALA A 61 2.36 -9.04 0.16
C ALA A 61 1.62 -8.19 -0.88
N VAL A 62 0.70 -8.79 -1.64
CA VAL A 62 -0.01 -8.08 -2.72
C VAL A 62 -0.98 -7.03 -2.17
N ALA A 63 -1.58 -7.27 -1.01
CA ALA A 63 -2.56 -6.35 -0.43
C ALA A 63 -1.92 -5.02 0.06
N PRO A 64 -0.84 -5.02 0.87
CA PRO A 64 -0.08 -3.82 1.20
C PRO A 64 0.49 -3.14 -0.04
N ALA A 65 0.99 -3.90 -1.03
CA ALA A 65 1.47 -3.34 -2.28
C ALA A 65 0.37 -2.54 -3.01
N ASN A 66 -0.86 -3.05 -3.04
CA ASN A 66 -2.00 -2.34 -3.62
C ASN A 66 -2.36 -1.08 -2.81
N LYS A 67 -2.30 -1.14 -1.48
CA LYS A 67 -2.54 0.03 -0.62
C LYS A 67 -1.48 1.12 -0.83
N LEU A 68 -0.20 0.75 -0.88
CA LEU A 68 0.91 1.65 -1.19
C LEU A 68 0.76 2.31 -2.55
N ALA A 69 0.42 1.52 -3.59
CA ALA A 69 0.21 2.04 -4.93
C ALA A 69 -0.92 3.07 -5.00
N ARG A 70 -2.00 2.86 -4.23
CA ARG A 70 -3.11 3.83 -4.14
C ARG A 70 -2.74 5.10 -3.40
N MET A 71 -1.98 5.00 -2.31
CA MET A 71 -1.49 6.19 -1.60
C MET A 71 -0.59 7.01 -2.52
N ALA A 72 0.38 6.37 -3.18
CA ALA A 72 1.24 7.02 -4.17
C ALA A 72 0.43 7.68 -5.30
N TRP A 73 -0.57 6.98 -5.86
CA TRP A 73 -1.44 7.56 -6.87
C TRP A 73 -2.22 8.77 -6.35
N SER A 74 -2.78 8.70 -5.14
CA SER A 74 -3.53 9.80 -4.53
C SER A 74 -2.64 11.05 -4.37
N ILE A 75 -1.44 10.88 -3.80
CA ILE A 75 -0.45 11.94 -3.62
C ILE A 75 -0.10 12.58 -4.97
N LEU A 76 0.24 11.76 -5.98
CA LEU A 76 0.59 12.25 -7.31
C LEU A 76 -0.58 12.95 -8.01
N ARG A 77 -1.79 12.41 -7.88
CA ARG A 77 -3.00 12.94 -8.53
C ARG A 77 -3.44 14.26 -7.91
N HIS A 78 -3.39 14.36 -6.59
CA HIS A 78 -3.84 15.53 -5.85
C HIS A 78 -2.72 16.54 -5.56
N ARG A 79 -1.45 16.21 -5.91
CA ARG A 79 -0.25 17.00 -5.62
C ARG A 79 -0.14 17.37 -4.13
N THR A 80 -0.58 16.46 -3.27
CA THR A 80 -0.51 16.62 -1.82
C THR A 80 0.76 16.00 -1.29
N ALA A 81 1.33 16.58 -0.22
CA ALA A 81 2.38 15.91 0.53
C ALA A 81 1.87 14.60 1.13
N PHE A 82 2.78 13.64 1.36
CA PHE A 82 2.44 12.47 2.15
C PHE A 82 2.31 12.89 3.61
N ASP A 83 1.13 12.68 4.19
CA ASP A 83 0.90 12.93 5.60
C ASP A 83 1.58 11.82 6.42
N ALA A 84 2.82 12.09 6.83
CA ALA A 84 3.57 11.25 7.73
C ALA A 84 3.45 11.84 9.15
N PRO A 85 2.94 11.09 10.15
CA PRO A 85 2.93 11.54 11.55
C PRO A 85 4.31 11.90 12.11
N ARG A 86 5.38 11.56 11.38
CA ARG A 86 6.76 11.92 11.71
C ARG A 86 7.11 13.37 11.37
N ASP A 87 6.41 13.99 10.42
CA ASP A 87 6.68 15.37 10.02
C ASP A 87 6.11 16.36 11.06
N GLU A 88 5.08 15.98 11.81
CA GLU A 88 4.62 16.73 13.00
C GLU A 88 5.65 16.73 14.12
N VAL A 89 6.38 15.62 14.30
CA VAL A 89 7.45 15.51 15.32
C VAL A 89 8.69 16.31 14.93
N VAL A 90 8.91 16.61 13.64
CA VAL A 90 10.04 17.44 13.18
C VAL A 90 9.67 18.92 13.08
N ALA A 91 8.40 19.26 12.80
CA ALA A 91 7.91 20.64 12.78
C ALA A 91 7.64 21.23 14.17
N GLY A 92 7.58 20.38 15.20
CA GLY A 92 7.40 20.77 16.61
C GLY A 92 8.68 20.84 17.44
N ILE A 93 9.87 20.89 16.82
CA ILE A 93 11.18 21.10 17.47
C ILE A 93 11.75 22.44 17.04
#